data_AF-A0A1F6A1B2-F1
#
_entry.id   AF-A0A1F6A1B2-F1
#
_cell.length_a   1.000
_cell.length_b   1.000
_cell.length_c   1.000
_cell.angle_alpha   90.00
_cell.angle_beta   90.00
_cell.angle_gamma   90.00
#
_symmetry.space_group_name_H-M   'P 1'
#
loop_
_entity.id
_entity.type
_entity.pdbx_description
1 polymer ?
#
loop_
_entity_poly.entity_id
_entity_poly.type
_entity_poly.pdbx_seq_one_letter_code
_entity_poly.pdbx_strand_id
1 'polypeptide(L)'
;MKKNNRKIDPIPKFRNIAEEAEFWDTHSFSDYWDKWKPVKLKVAKNLSDGITVRFDGRTLEEIRSRAAKKGLGPTQLIRMWVMEQLGKKKALV
;
A
#
# COMPACT_ATOMS: atom_id res chain seq x y z
N MET A 1 0.76 28.84 -14.95
CA MET A 1 0.47 28.70 -13.51
C MET A 1 0.84 30.01 -12.83
N LYS A 2 -0.12 30.67 -12.14
CA LYS A 2 0.08 32.00 -11.54
C LYS A 2 1.10 31.91 -10.40
N LYS A 3 2.24 32.58 -10.54
CA LYS A 3 3.20 32.77 -9.45
C LYS A 3 2.60 33.78 -8.47
N ASN A 4 2.01 33.28 -7.39
CA ASN A 4 1.61 34.11 -6.28
C ASN A 4 2.88 34.61 -5.59
N ASN A 5 2.98 35.93 -5.36
CA ASN A 5 4.11 36.62 -4.76
C ASN A 5 4.27 36.31 -3.25
N ARG A 6 4.35 35.03 -2.88
CA ARG A 6 4.55 34.58 -1.50
C ARG A 6 6.06 34.41 -1.28
N LYS A 7 6.57 34.94 -0.17
CA LYS A 7 7.95 34.67 0.26
C LYS A 7 8.02 33.22 0.72
N ILE A 8 8.89 32.43 0.09
CA ILE A 8 9.14 31.03 0.44
C ILE A 8 10.36 31.01 1.34
N ASP A 9 10.19 30.61 2.60
CA ASP A 9 11.29 30.49 3.55
C ASP A 9 12.31 29.43 3.09
N PRO A 10 13.62 29.65 3.30
CA PRO A 10 14.61 28.65 2.94
C PRO A 10 14.54 27.45 3.89
N ILE A 11 14.57 26.23 3.33
CA ILE A 11 14.68 24.99 4.12
C ILE A 11 15.95 25.05 5.00
N PRO A 12 15.84 25.04 6.34
CA PRO A 12 16.97 25.11 7.25
C PRO A 12 17.68 23.75 7.39
N LYS A 13 18.83 23.72 8.08
CA LYS A 13 19.42 22.45 8.55
C LYS A 13 18.70 22.04 9.84
N PHE A 14 17.87 21.01 9.77
CA PHE A 14 17.18 20.46 10.94
C PHE A 14 18.18 19.76 11.88
N ARG A 15 18.02 19.95 13.19
CA ARG A 15 18.89 19.28 14.19
C ARG A 15 18.31 17.94 14.61
N ASN A 16 16.99 17.76 14.48
CA ASN A 16 16.29 16.51 14.77
C ASN A 16 15.04 16.35 13.87
N ILE A 17 14.42 15.16 13.94
CA ILE A 17 13.24 14.79 13.14
C ILE A 17 11.98 15.58 13.56
N ALA A 18 11.87 15.99 14.83
CA ALA A 18 10.71 16.74 15.31
C ALA A 18 10.64 18.14 14.70
N GLU A 19 11.77 18.86 14.64
CA GLU A 19 11.88 20.17 13.99
C GLU A 19 11.58 20.10 12.48
N GLU A 20 11.97 19.00 11.83
CA GLU A 20 11.62 18.77 10.42
C GLU A 20 10.11 18.57 10.25
N ALA A 21 9.46 17.80 11.12
CA ALA A 21 8.01 17.60 11.09
C ALA A 21 7.26 18.92 11.30
N GLU A 22 7.62 19.72 12.31
CA GLU A 22 7.01 21.03 12.59
C GLU A 22 7.12 22.01 11.41
N PHE A 23 8.28 21.99 10.73
CA PHE A 23 8.48 22.78 9.52
C PHE A 23 7.52 22.35 8.39
N TRP A 24 7.37 21.05 8.14
CA TRP A 24 6.48 20.53 7.09
C TRP A 24 4.99 20.55 7.45
N ASP A 25 4.64 20.63 8.73
CA ASP A 25 3.26 20.89 9.18
C ASP A 25 2.80 22.30 8.77
N THR A 26 3.74 23.26 8.74
CA THR A 26 3.44 24.67 8.44
C THR A 26 3.69 25.04 6.97
N HIS A 27 4.52 24.28 6.25
CA HIS A 27 4.93 24.59 4.87
C HIS A 27 4.45 23.55 3.85
N SER A 28 3.99 24.00 2.68
CA SER A 28 3.62 23.06 1.61
C SER A 28 4.84 22.52 0.87
N PHE A 29 4.88 21.20 0.66
CA PHE A 29 5.85 20.53 -0.20
C PHE A 29 5.92 21.11 -1.62
N SER A 30 4.80 21.66 -2.12
CA SER A 30 4.68 22.24 -3.45
C SER A 30 5.48 23.52 -3.63
N ASP A 31 5.69 24.30 -2.57
CA ASP A 31 6.48 25.55 -2.62
C ASP A 31 7.98 25.27 -2.87
N TYR A 32 8.42 24.03 -2.65
CA TYR A 32 9.81 23.60 -2.83
C TYR A 32 10.01 22.71 -4.05
N TRP A 33 9.05 22.62 -4.98
CA TRP A 33 9.08 21.68 -6.12
C TRP A 33 10.42 21.66 -6.88
N ASP A 34 11.04 22.82 -7.07
CA ASP A 34 12.32 23.00 -7.77
C ASP A 34 13.53 22.40 -7.01
N LYS A 35 13.42 22.17 -5.70
CA LYS A 35 14.47 21.57 -4.86
C LYS A 35 14.41 20.04 -4.81
N TRP A 36 13.33 19.43 -5.29
CA TRP A 36 13.19 17.98 -5.30
C TRP A 36 13.95 17.38 -6.48
N LYS A 37 14.54 16.20 -6.26
CA LYS A 37 15.15 15.41 -7.33
C LYS A 37 14.26 14.22 -7.63
N PRO A 38 14.04 13.88 -8.92
CA PRO A 38 13.29 12.68 -9.26
C PRO A 38 14.00 11.45 -8.73
N VAL A 39 13.33 10.72 -7.83
CA VAL A 39 13.81 9.43 -7.33
C VAL A 39 13.26 8.31 -8.21
N LYS A 40 14.14 7.39 -8.63
CA LYS A 40 13.73 6.18 -9.34
C LYS A 40 13.12 5.19 -8.34
N LEU A 41 11.80 5.22 -8.20
CA LEU A 41 11.03 4.22 -7.47
C LEU A 41 11.11 2.87 -8.20
N LYS A 42 11.83 1.91 -7.62
CA LYS A 42 11.72 0.50 -8.00
C LYS A 42 10.53 -0.12 -7.26
N VAL A 43 9.33 0.05 -7.81
CA VAL A 43 8.18 -0.73 -7.36
C VAL A 43 8.38 -2.15 -7.89
N ALA A 44 8.51 -3.13 -6.99
CA ALA A 44 8.60 -4.53 -7.41
C ALA A 44 7.33 -4.87 -8.20
N LYS A 45 7.47 -5.11 -9.51
CA LYS A 45 6.33 -5.21 -10.43
C LYS A 45 5.49 -6.48 -10.24
N ASN A 46 6.01 -7.49 -9.53
CA ASN A 46 5.34 -8.77 -9.34
C ASN A 46 5.68 -9.32 -7.95
N LEU A 47 4.94 -8.93 -6.90
CA LEU A 47 5.13 -9.56 -5.58
C LEU A 47 4.46 -10.95 -5.48
N SER A 48 3.59 -11.31 -6.44
CA SER A 48 2.89 -12.60 -6.42
C SER A 48 2.36 -13.00 -7.79
N ASP A 49 2.58 -14.26 -8.17
CA ASP A 49 1.90 -14.92 -9.28
C ASP A 49 0.48 -15.35 -8.88
N GLY A 50 -0.46 -15.14 -9.80
CA GLY A 50 -1.87 -15.52 -9.63
C GLY A 50 -2.24 -16.68 -10.54
N ILE A 51 -3.13 -17.55 -10.05
CA ILE A 51 -3.79 -18.57 -10.87
C ILE A 51 -5.29 -18.26 -10.96
N THR A 52 -5.90 -18.56 -12.10
CA THR A 52 -7.36 -18.49 -12.23
C THR A 52 -7.97 -19.83 -11.90
N VAL A 53 -8.80 -19.87 -10.85
CA VAL A 53 -9.57 -21.07 -10.46
C VAL A 53 -11.03 -20.85 -10.84
N ARG A 54 -11.61 -21.79 -11.58
CA ARG A 54 -13.04 -21.77 -11.95
C ARG A 54 -13.86 -22.43 -10.86
N PHE A 55 -14.94 -21.77 -10.45
CA PHE A 55 -15.93 -22.28 -9.52
C PHE A 55 -17.31 -22.23 -10.18
N ASP A 56 -18.19 -23.15 -9.83
CA ASP A 56 -19.61 -23.02 -10.15
C ASP A 56 -20.22 -21.80 -9.44
N GLY A 57 -21.32 -21.27 -9.99
CA GLY A 57 -22.00 -20.08 -9.46
C GLY A 57 -22.38 -20.21 -7.98
N ARG A 58 -22.90 -21.38 -7.56
CA ARG A 58 -23.29 -21.63 -6.17
C ARG A 58 -22.08 -21.63 -5.23
N THR A 59 -20.98 -22.24 -5.66
CA THR A 59 -19.73 -22.27 -4.88
C THR A 59 -19.13 -20.87 -4.74
N LEU A 60 -19.15 -20.07 -5.81
CA LEU A 60 -18.63 -18.71 -5.76
C LEU A 60 -19.46 -17.82 -4.83
N GLU A 61 -20.78 -17.97 -4.82
CA GLU A 61 -21.67 -17.24 -3.92
C GLU A 61 -21.41 -17.60 -2.45
N GLU A 62 -21.24 -18.89 -2.14
CA GLU A 62 -20.86 -19.36 -0.82
C GLU A 62 -19.53 -18.75 -0.35
N ILE A 63 -18.52 -18.71 -1.23
CA ILE A 63 -17.22 -18.09 -0.92
C ILE A 63 -17.40 -16.60 -0.62
N ARG A 64 -18.17 -15.87 -1.43
CA ARG A 64 -18.44 -14.44 -1.22
C ARG A 64 -19.14 -14.19 0.09
N SER A 65 -20.17 -14.97 0.41
CA SER A 65 -20.92 -14.87 1.68
C SER A 65 -20.02 -15.10 2.89
N ARG A 66 -19.17 -16.14 2.85
CA ARG A 66 -18.22 -16.43 3.94
C ARG A 66 -17.13 -15.37 4.07
N ALA A 67 -16.67 -14.81 2.95
CA ALA A 67 -15.67 -13.75 2.94
C ALA A 67 -16.24 -12.47 3.55
N ALA A 68 -17.44 -12.08 3.15
CA ALA A 68 -18.16 -10.91 3.67
C ALA A 68 -18.39 -11.01 5.19
N LYS A 69 -18.80 -12.17 5.70
CA LYS A 69 -18.97 -12.41 7.16
C LYS A 69 -17.67 -12.21 7.96
N LYS A 70 -16.51 -12.31 7.31
CA LYS A 70 -15.18 -12.12 7.94
C LYS A 70 -14.56 -10.76 7.62
N GLY A 71 -15.25 -9.88 6.88
CA GLY A 71 -14.69 -8.61 6.41
C GLY A 71 -13.55 -8.79 5.40
N LEU A 72 -13.51 -9.92 4.69
CA LEU A 72 -12.47 -10.28 3.73
C LEU A 72 -13.02 -10.26 2.30
N GLY A 73 -12.15 -9.98 1.33
CA GLY A 73 -12.44 -10.26 -0.07
C GLY A 73 -12.39 -11.77 -0.37
N PRO A 74 -13.12 -12.28 -1.38
CA PRO A 74 -13.16 -13.70 -1.73
C PRO A 74 -11.77 -14.27 -2.06
N THR A 75 -10.94 -13.51 -2.79
CA THR A 75 -9.56 -13.91 -3.09
C THR A 75 -8.69 -14.02 -1.84
N GLN A 76 -8.89 -13.14 -0.86
CA GLN A 76 -8.13 -13.14 0.39
C GLN A 76 -8.52 -14.32 1.27
N LEU A 77 -9.82 -14.65 1.33
CA LEU A 77 -10.31 -15.85 2.01
C LEU A 77 -9.72 -17.13 1.39
N ILE A 78 -9.77 -17.26 0.05
CA ILE A 78 -9.21 -18.43 -0.65
C ILE A 78 -7.71 -18.54 -0.39
N ARG A 79 -6.96 -17.44 -0.50
CA ARG A 79 -5.52 -17.42 -0.22
C ARG A 79 -5.22 -17.94 1.19
N MET A 80 -5.98 -17.48 2.18
CA MET A 80 -5.81 -17.91 3.57
C MET A 80 -6.07 -19.42 3.74
N TRP A 81 -7.13 -19.97 3.15
CA TRP A 81 -7.40 -21.40 3.20
C TRP A 81 -6.33 -22.25 2.51
N VAL A 82 -5.83 -21.80 1.35
CA VAL A 82 -4.74 -22.49 0.66
C VAL A 82 -3.49 -22.53 1.53
N MET A 83 -3.11 -21.39 2.13
CA MET A 83 -1.95 -21.32 3.03
C MET A 83 -2.13 -22.21 4.27
N GLU A 84 -3.32 -22.22 4.86
CA GLU A 84 -3.62 -23.08 6.02
C GLU A 84 -3.47 -24.57 5.67
N GLN A 85 -3.98 -25.00 4.52
CA GLN A 85 -3.87 -26.39 4.07
C GLN A 85 -2.43 -26.79 3.72
N LEU A 86 -1.67 -25.90 3.09
CA LEU A 86 -0.24 -26.15 2.80
C LEU A 86 0.59 -26.18 4.09
N GLY A 87 0.27 -25.32 5.08
CA GLY A 87 0.89 -25.33 6.40
C GLY A 87 0.61 -26.61 7.18
N LYS A 88 -0.63 -27.10 7.17
CA LYS A 88 -1.02 -28.40 7.78
C LYS A 88 -0.24 -29.57 7.17
N LYS A 89 -0.06 -29.61 5.85
CA LYS A 89 0.72 -30.66 5.18
C LYS A 89 2.22 -30.63 5.52
N LYS A 90 2.79 -29.44 5.74
CA LYS A 90 4.20 -29.30 6.16
C LYS A 90 4.47 -29.80 7.58
N ALA A 91 3.46 -29.86 8.44
CA ALA A 91 3.60 -30.37 9.81
C ALA A 91 3.41 -31.90 9.93
N LEU A 92 3.03 -32.57 8.83
CA LEU A 92 2.72 -34.01 8.77
C LEU A 92 3.76 -34.82 7.98
N VAL A 93 4.89 -34.20 7.61
CA VAL A 93 6.04 -34.82 6.92
C VAL A 93 7.29 -34.49 7.71
#